data_AF-A0A5M7C7K3-F1
#
_entry.id   AF-A0A5M7C7K3-F1
#
_cell.length_a   1.000
_cell.length_b   1.000
_cell.length_c   1.000
_cell.angle_alpha   90.00
_cell.angle_beta   90.00
_cell.angle_gamma   90.00
#
_symmetry.space_group_name_H-M   'P 1'
#
loop_
_entity.id
_entity.type
_entity.pdbx_description
1 polymer ?
#
loop_
_entity_poly.entity_id
_entity_poly.type
_entity_poly.pdbx_seq_one_letter_code
_entity_poly.pdbx_strand_id
1 'polypeptide(L)'
;MDGDRTDHVAQAAWRLQLGVQGVLAACATTADPDTYVDPDQVAMGDLDHARAELDEVAPLLLAEHLDVVEQVKSGLDRAGNGDTEGATRELLEAWRALTCISGKEIRLPGLLGVIDPRT
;
A
#
# COMPACT_ATOMS: atom_id res chain seq x y z
N MET A 1 -19.97 15.09 17.16
CA MET A 1 -18.63 14.91 17.78
C MET A 1 -17.83 14.07 16.79
N ASP A 2 -17.68 14.56 15.56
CA ASP A 2 -17.29 13.74 14.40
C ASP A 2 -15.87 14.04 13.91
N GLY A 3 -15.31 15.19 14.30
CA GLY A 3 -13.95 15.59 13.91
C GLY A 3 -12.87 14.62 14.42
N ASP A 4 -12.99 14.16 15.67
CA ASP A 4 -12.02 13.26 16.30
C ASP A 4 -11.98 11.88 15.59
N ARG A 5 -13.15 11.35 15.22
CA ARG A 5 -13.26 10.08 14.49
C ARG A 5 -12.69 10.19 13.07
N THR A 6 -12.99 11.28 12.36
CA THR A 6 -12.45 11.51 11.00
C THR A 6 -10.94 11.66 11.02
N ASP A 7 -10.37 12.33 12.03
CA ASP A 7 -8.92 12.47 12.19
C ASP A 7 -8.23 11.11 12.44
N HIS A 8 -8.85 10.23 13.25
CA HIS A 8 -8.35 8.87 13.47
C HIS A 8 -8.42 7.99 12.22
N VAL A 9 -9.47 8.10 11.40
CA VAL A 9 -9.60 7.36 10.13
C VAL A 9 -8.56 7.85 9.11
N ALA A 10 -8.37 9.16 8.98
CA ALA A 10 -7.35 9.72 8.10
C ALA A 10 -5.93 9.31 8.53
N GLN A 11 -5.66 9.27 9.85
CA GLN A 11 -4.38 8.82 10.38
C GLN A 11 -4.16 7.30 10.18
N ALA A 12 -5.18 6.49 10.36
CA ALA A 12 -5.16 5.06 10.07
C ALA A 12 -4.87 4.79 8.58
N ALA A 13 -5.57 5.48 7.69
CA ALA A 13 -5.35 5.39 6.24
C ALA A 13 -3.92 5.83 5.86
N TRP A 14 -3.41 6.90 6.47
CA TRP A 14 -2.04 7.37 6.26
C TRP A 14 -0.99 6.32 6.63
N ARG A 15 -1.15 5.66 7.79
CA ARG A 15 -0.20 4.63 8.23
C ARG A 15 -0.18 3.45 7.28
N LEU A 16 -1.36 2.97 6.89
CA LEU A 16 -1.48 1.90 5.92
C LEU A 16 -0.91 2.27 4.55
N GLN A 17 -1.11 3.52 4.12
CA GLN A 17 -0.55 4.06 2.88
C GLN A 17 0.98 3.96 2.86
N LEU A 18 1.66 4.21 3.98
CA LEU A 18 3.11 4.10 4.08
C LEU A 18 3.59 2.64 3.98
N GLY A 19 2.91 1.70 4.66
CA GLY A 19 3.21 0.28 4.55
C GLY A 19 3.05 -0.24 3.12
N VAL A 20 1.91 0.09 2.48
CA VAL A 20 1.63 -0.28 1.08
C VAL A 20 2.66 0.31 0.12
N GLN A 21 3.12 1.54 0.35
CA GLN A 21 4.16 2.16 -0.45
C GLN A 21 5.50 1.41 -0.37
N GLY A 22 5.89 0.89 0.81
CA GLY A 22 7.09 0.07 0.96
C GLY A 22 7.02 -1.18 0.08
N VAL A 23 5.91 -1.90 0.14
CA VAL A 23 5.70 -3.11 -0.68
C VAL A 23 5.70 -2.79 -2.18
N LEU A 24 5.04 -1.69 -2.61
CA LEU A 24 5.06 -1.25 -4.01
C LEU A 24 6.48 -0.93 -4.51
N ALA A 25 7.31 -0.29 -3.68
CA ALA A 25 8.69 0.00 -4.01
C ALA A 25 9.51 -1.29 -4.18
N ALA A 26 9.32 -2.26 -3.28
CA ALA A 26 9.96 -3.57 -3.38
C ALA A 26 9.54 -4.31 -4.67
N CYS A 27 8.25 -4.32 -5.01
CA CYS A 27 7.76 -4.89 -6.26
C CYS A 27 8.40 -4.23 -7.50
N ALA A 28 8.55 -2.90 -7.51
CA ALA A 28 9.16 -2.17 -8.63
C ALA A 28 10.66 -2.49 -8.81
N THR A 29 11.41 -2.67 -7.72
CA THR A 29 12.85 -3.03 -7.80
C THR A 29 13.11 -4.41 -8.37
N THR A 30 12.13 -5.32 -8.34
CA THR A 30 12.25 -6.65 -8.99
C THR A 30 12.01 -6.62 -10.49
N ALA A 31 11.47 -5.53 -11.03
CA ALA A 31 11.18 -5.36 -12.46
C ALA A 31 12.34 -4.71 -13.25
N ASP A 32 13.34 -4.12 -12.57
CA ASP A 32 14.52 -3.54 -13.20
C ASP A 32 15.73 -4.50 -13.10
N PRO A 33 16.22 -5.07 -14.23
CA PRO A 33 17.27 -6.07 -14.22
C PRO A 33 18.67 -5.53 -13.85
N ASP A 34 18.90 -4.21 -13.84
CA ASP A 34 20.22 -3.61 -13.57
C ASP A 34 20.43 -3.19 -12.09
N THR A 35 19.39 -3.31 -11.26
CA THR A 35 19.48 -3.02 -9.82
C THR A 35 19.39 -4.32 -9.02
N TYR A 36 20.53 -4.94 -8.70
CA TYR A 36 20.55 -6.09 -7.77
C TYR A 36 20.36 -5.61 -6.33
N VAL A 37 19.10 -5.45 -5.93
CA VAL A 37 18.68 -5.53 -4.52
C VAL A 37 18.23 -6.95 -4.29
N ASP A 38 18.66 -7.59 -3.20
CA ASP A 38 18.14 -8.91 -2.80
C ASP A 38 16.61 -8.80 -2.61
N PRO A 39 15.80 -9.33 -3.56
CA PRO A 39 14.35 -9.14 -3.57
C PRO A 39 13.71 -9.76 -2.35
N ASP A 40 14.25 -10.88 -1.88
CA ASP A 40 13.68 -11.69 -0.82
C ASP A 40 13.87 -11.03 0.56
N GLN A 41 14.93 -10.23 0.75
CA GLN A 41 15.21 -9.54 2.02
C GLN A 41 14.44 -8.22 2.16
N VAL A 42 14.32 -7.42 1.09
CA VAL A 42 13.61 -6.12 1.12
C VAL A 42 12.09 -6.35 1.06
N ALA A 43 11.62 -7.24 0.19
CA ALA A 43 10.19 -7.52 0.07
C ALA A 43 9.57 -8.12 1.34
N MET A 44 10.29 -8.99 2.07
CA MET A 44 9.74 -9.57 3.31
C MET A 44 9.64 -8.57 4.46
N GLY A 45 10.64 -7.69 4.63
CA GLY A 45 10.59 -6.66 5.68
C GLY A 45 9.45 -5.65 5.48
N ASP A 46 9.25 -5.21 4.24
CA ASP A 46 8.18 -4.26 3.89
C ASP A 46 6.80 -4.94 3.90
N LEU A 47 6.71 -6.21 3.50
CA LEU A 47 5.47 -7.00 3.53
C LEU A 47 5.00 -7.28 4.96
N ASP A 48 5.89 -7.72 5.85
CA ASP A 48 5.54 -7.98 7.25
C ASP A 48 5.14 -6.69 7.97
N HIS A 49 5.82 -5.58 7.68
CA HIS A 49 5.44 -4.27 8.19
C HIS A 49 4.05 -3.85 7.70
N ALA A 50 3.77 -3.96 6.40
CA ALA A 50 2.47 -3.59 5.83
C ALA A 50 1.32 -4.46 6.39
N ARG A 51 1.57 -5.75 6.63
CA ARG A 51 0.61 -6.65 7.29
C ARG A 51 0.33 -6.25 8.73
N ALA A 52 1.37 -5.92 9.49
CA ALA A 52 1.21 -5.46 10.87
C ALA A 52 0.40 -4.14 10.95
N GLU A 53 0.70 -3.19 10.05
CA GLU A 53 -0.07 -1.94 9.96
C GLU A 53 -1.53 -2.22 9.57
N LEU A 54 -1.78 -3.11 8.60
CA LEU A 54 -3.14 -3.49 8.20
C LEU A 54 -3.93 -4.09 9.38
N ASP A 55 -3.34 -5.01 10.13
CA ASP A 55 -4.00 -5.64 11.28
C ASP A 55 -4.34 -4.62 12.38
N GLU A 56 -3.47 -3.63 12.60
CA GLU A 56 -3.69 -2.58 13.59
C GLU A 56 -4.79 -1.60 13.16
N VAL A 57 -4.80 -1.20 11.88
CA VAL A 57 -5.68 -0.13 11.40
C VAL A 57 -6.99 -0.63 10.79
N ALA A 58 -7.09 -1.90 10.40
CA ALA A 58 -8.29 -2.47 9.78
C ALA A 58 -9.57 -2.23 10.59
N PRO A 59 -9.61 -2.41 11.93
CA PRO A 59 -10.83 -2.17 12.71
C PRO A 59 -11.40 -0.75 12.55
N LEU A 60 -10.54 0.25 12.35
CA LEU A 60 -10.94 1.64 12.16
C LEU A 60 -11.44 1.90 10.73
N LEU A 61 -10.86 1.23 9.74
CA LEU A 61 -11.18 1.40 8.32
C LEU A 61 -12.38 0.56 7.88
N LEU A 62 -12.62 -0.61 8.48
CA LEU A 62 -13.66 -1.57 8.08
C LEU A 62 -15.08 -1.00 8.12
N ALA A 63 -15.33 0.02 8.95
CA ALA A 63 -16.66 0.61 9.06
C ALA A 63 -17.10 1.35 7.78
N GLU A 64 -16.16 1.95 7.05
CA GLU A 64 -16.45 2.90 5.97
C GLU A 64 -15.65 2.61 4.68
N HIS A 65 -14.60 1.77 4.78
CA HIS A 65 -13.63 1.52 3.72
C HIS A 65 -13.26 0.02 3.61
N LEU A 66 -14.25 -0.86 3.78
CA LEU A 66 -14.08 -2.32 3.67
C LEU A 66 -13.37 -2.72 2.37
N ASP A 67 -13.81 -2.21 1.22
CA ASP A 67 -13.23 -2.55 -0.08
C ASP A 67 -11.73 -2.23 -0.15
N VAL A 68 -11.30 -1.12 0.47
CA VAL A 68 -9.89 -0.73 0.53
C VAL A 68 -9.10 -1.70 1.39
N VAL A 69 -9.64 -2.11 2.55
CA VAL A 69 -9.01 -3.09 3.44
C VAL A 69 -8.87 -4.46 2.75
N GLU A 70 -9.91 -4.92 2.06
CA GLU A 70 -9.87 -6.18 1.30
C GLU A 70 -8.89 -6.13 0.14
N GLN A 71 -8.83 -5.01 -0.59
CA GLN A 71 -7.90 -4.81 -1.69
C GLN A 71 -6.44 -4.77 -1.22
N VAL A 72 -6.14 -4.09 -0.09
CA VAL A 72 -4.80 -4.14 0.51
C VAL A 72 -4.44 -5.57 0.87
N LYS A 73 -5.34 -6.28 1.58
CA LYS A 73 -5.10 -7.66 2.01
C LYS A 73 -4.79 -8.57 0.82
N SER A 74 -5.61 -8.51 -0.23
CA SER A 74 -5.43 -9.32 -1.44
C SER A 74 -4.09 -9.00 -2.14
N GLY A 75 -3.71 -7.72 -2.21
CA GLY A 75 -2.42 -7.30 -2.75
C GLY A 75 -1.22 -7.81 -1.93
N LEU A 76 -1.30 -7.77 -0.60
CA LEU A 76 -0.26 -8.30 0.28
C LEU A 76 -0.16 -9.83 0.20
N ASP A 77 -1.29 -10.54 0.06
CA ASP A 77 -1.29 -12.00 -0.11
C ASP A 77 -0.66 -12.41 -1.45
N ARG A 78 -0.91 -11.68 -2.53
CA ARG A 78 -0.22 -11.88 -3.82
C ARG A 78 1.28 -11.64 -3.71
N ALA A 79 1.69 -10.56 -3.03
CA ALA A 79 3.10 -10.26 -2.82
C ALA A 79 3.79 -11.39 -2.05
N GLY A 80 3.16 -11.90 -0.98
CA GLY A 80 3.66 -13.04 -0.22
C GLY A 80 3.73 -14.36 -1.00
N ASN A 81 2.94 -14.49 -2.07
CA ASN A 81 2.98 -15.64 -2.98
C ASN A 81 3.95 -15.45 -4.17
N GLY A 82 4.66 -14.31 -4.24
CA GLY A 82 5.56 -13.98 -5.34
C GLY A 82 4.87 -13.48 -6.61
N ASP A 83 3.56 -13.24 -6.59
CA ASP A 83 2.80 -12.61 -7.69
C ASP A 83 2.98 -11.09 -7.63
N THR A 84 4.17 -10.61 -8.05
CA THR A 84 4.54 -9.20 -7.98
C THR A 84 3.71 -8.30 -8.89
N GLU A 85 3.33 -8.78 -10.07
CA GLU A 85 2.48 -8.03 -11.02
C GLU A 85 1.06 -7.86 -10.46
N GLY A 86 0.44 -8.95 -9.99
CA GLY A 86 -0.89 -8.93 -9.38
C GLY A 86 -0.91 -8.10 -8.10
N ALA A 87 0.13 -8.22 -7.25
CA ALA A 87 0.29 -7.40 -6.06
C ALA A 87 0.40 -5.91 -6.40
N THR A 88 1.23 -5.55 -7.39
CA THR A 88 1.41 -4.15 -7.81
C THR A 88 0.09 -3.53 -8.24
N ARG A 89 -0.70 -4.24 -9.04
CA ARG A 89 -2.01 -3.73 -9.50
C ARG A 89 -2.95 -3.46 -8.33
N GLU A 90 -3.14 -4.44 -7.45
CA GLU A 90 -4.10 -4.31 -6.34
C GLU A 90 -3.65 -3.29 -5.30
N LEU A 91 -2.37 -3.29 -4.95
CA LEU A 91 -1.79 -2.35 -3.99
C LEU A 91 -1.76 -0.92 -4.53
N LEU A 92 -1.60 -0.72 -5.84
CA LEU A 92 -1.63 0.62 -6.45
C LEU A 92 -3.02 1.26 -6.36
N GLU A 93 -4.07 0.49 -6.64
CA GLU A 93 -5.46 0.96 -6.50
C GLU A 93 -5.80 1.27 -5.04
N ALA A 94 -5.42 0.37 -4.13
CA ALA A 94 -5.58 0.58 -2.69
C ALA A 94 -4.83 1.83 -2.21
N TRP A 95 -3.58 2.02 -2.64
CA TRP A 95 -2.77 3.19 -2.26
C TRP A 95 -3.41 4.51 -2.70
N ARG A 96 -3.99 4.56 -3.90
CA ARG A 96 -4.73 5.74 -4.38
C ARG A 96 -5.96 6.02 -3.50
N ALA A 97 -6.72 4.98 -3.14
CA ALA A 97 -7.87 5.13 -2.24
C ALA A 97 -7.44 5.61 -0.85
N LEU A 98 -6.37 5.04 -0.28
CA LEU A 98 -5.81 5.46 1.01
C LEU A 98 -5.31 6.91 0.99
N THR A 99 -4.74 7.36 -0.12
CA THR A 99 -4.35 8.77 -0.34
C THR A 99 -5.56 9.69 -0.28
N CYS A 100 -6.68 9.30 -0.89
CA CYS A 100 -7.93 10.06 -0.84
C CYS A 100 -8.52 10.10 0.57
N ILE A 101 -8.46 9.00 1.32
CA ILE A 101 -8.99 8.91 2.69
C ILE A 101 -8.11 9.70 3.67
N SER A 102 -6.79 9.59 3.54
CA SER A 102 -5.83 10.27 4.42
C SER A 102 -5.72 11.76 4.16
N GLY A 103 -6.08 12.21 2.95
CA GLY A 103 -5.88 13.58 2.47
C GLY A 103 -4.41 13.96 2.30
N LYS A 104 -3.48 12.99 2.38
CA LYS A 104 -2.04 13.22 2.33
C LYS A 104 -1.46 12.71 1.01
N GLU A 105 -1.02 13.64 0.18
CA GLU A 105 -0.32 13.32 -1.06
C GLU A 105 1.13 12.93 -0.77
N ILE A 106 1.49 11.69 -1.12
CA ILE A 106 2.89 11.24 -1.18
C ILE A 106 3.22 10.93 -2.63
N ARG A 107 4.42 11.30 -3.06
CA ARG A 107 4.94 10.80 -4.35
C ARG A 107 5.59 9.45 -4.13
N LEU A 108 5.13 8.43 -4.86
CA LEU A 108 5.81 7.14 -4.94
C LEU A 108 7.17 7.34 -5.65
N PRO A 109 8.31 7.17 -4.96
CA PRO A 109 9.62 7.21 -5.60
C PRO A 109 9.73 6.00 -6.53
N GLY A 110 10.10 6.20 -7.80
CA GLY A 110 10.24 5.11 -8.79
C GLY A 110 9.01 4.87 -9.67
N LEU A 111 7.83 5.41 -9.34
CA LEU A 111 6.60 5.30 -10.15
C LEU A 111 6.31 6.53 -11.02
N LEU A 112 7.22 7.51 -11.03
CA LEU A 112 7.15 8.75 -11.82
C LEU A 112 7.10 8.52 -13.35
N GLY A 113 7.27 7.28 -13.83
CA GLY A 113 7.11 6.92 -15.25
C GLY A 113 5.92 6.02 -15.58
N VAL A 114 5.18 5.49 -14.59
CA VAL A 114 4.15 4.45 -14.81
C VAL A 114 2.74 4.91 -14.44
N ILE A 115 2.60 5.92 -13.58
CA ILE A 115 1.29 6.51 -13.25
C ILE A 115 1.15 7.85 -13.96
N ASP A 116 0.61 7.81 -15.18
CA ASP A 116 0.00 8.99 -15.77
C ASP A 116 -1.33 9.26 -15.02
N PRO A 117 -1.58 10.48 -14.51
CA PRO A 117 -2.86 10.82 -13.89
C PRO A 117 -4.02 10.96 -14.91
N ARG A 118 -3.83 10.62 -16.20
CA ARG A 118 -4.83 10.83 -17.28
C ARG A 118 -5.14 9.62 -18.18
N THR A 119 -4.80 8.39 -17.80
CA THR A 119 -5.24 7.19 -18.55
C THR A 119 -6.28 6.40 -17.79
#